data_AF-A0A3S0R7B7-F1
#
_entry.id   AF-A0A3S0R7B7-F1
#
_cell.length_a   1.000
_cell.length_b   1.000
_cell.length_c   1.000
_cell.angle_alpha   90.00
_cell.angle_beta   90.00
_cell.angle_gamma   90.00
#
_symmetry.space_group_name_H-M   'P 1'
#
loop_
_entity.id
_entity.type
_entity.pdbx_description
1 polymer ?
#
loop_
_entity_poly.entity_id
_entity_poly.type
_entity_poly.pdbx_seq_one_letter_code
_entity_poly.pdbx_strand_id
1 'polypeptide(L)'
;MDYFVCKWLYDQSFDIHCKKYQGIDGLYQVFKSICDDITPGKKIMVSLVNYYSKLTEKPAPIVPSPYEYYLFNKEAFQKYIEPLNLHQVFTYYLSGIQSIHPSQYNEKVCQLIALMYGVPIQTHIMELDDMYPFYEMGVKSIISTSINNNDHL
;
A
#
# COMPACT_ATOMS: atom_id res chain seq x y z
N MET A 1 7.71 -7.54 10.62
CA MET A 1 6.48 -6.99 10.03
C MET A 1 5.78 -6.36 11.20
N ASP A 2 6.06 -5.09 11.48
CA ASP A 2 5.62 -4.48 12.74
C ASP A 2 4.09 -4.46 12.82
N TYR A 3 3.54 -4.64 14.01
CA TYR A 3 2.09 -4.65 14.26
C TYR A 3 1.33 -3.49 13.61
N PHE A 4 2.01 -2.34 13.42
CA PHE A 4 1.48 -1.19 12.71
C PHE A 4 1.11 -1.49 11.25
N VAL A 5 1.88 -2.32 10.55
CA VAL A 5 1.60 -2.72 9.16
C VAL A 5 0.42 -3.68 9.12
N CYS A 6 0.34 -4.63 10.05
CA CYS A 6 -0.80 -5.52 10.17
C CYS A 6 -2.09 -4.74 10.47
N LYS A 7 -2.03 -3.77 11.40
CA LYS A 7 -3.15 -2.87 11.69
C LYS A 7 -3.54 -2.06 10.45
N TRP A 8 -2.58 -1.41 9.80
CA TRP A 8 -2.83 -0.58 8.62
C TRP A 8 -3.45 -1.38 7.47
N LEU A 9 -2.92 -2.57 7.16
CA LEU A 9 -3.51 -3.47 6.15
C LEU A 9 -4.92 -3.91 6.53
N TYR A 10 -5.19 -4.09 7.82
CA TYR A 10 -6.53 -4.44 8.29
C TYR A 10 -7.52 -3.29 8.06
N ASP A 11 -7.10 -2.05 8.32
CA ASP A 11 -7.88 -0.84 8.01
C ASP A 11 -8.13 -0.71 6.50
N GLN A 12 -7.13 -0.99 5.65
CA GLN A 12 -7.31 -1.01 4.19
C GLN A 12 -8.30 -2.10 3.73
N SER A 13 -8.24 -3.27 4.35
CA SER A 13 -9.14 -4.39 4.04
C SER A 13 -10.60 -4.06 4.38
N PHE A 14 -10.80 -3.34 5.49
CA PHE A 14 -12.11 -2.85 5.89
C PHE A 14 -12.64 -1.78 4.93
N ASP A 15 -11.81 -0.82 4.52
CA ASP A 15 -12.17 0.22 3.55
C ASP A 15 -12.57 -0.40 2.19
N ILE A 16 -11.84 -1.43 1.74
CA ILE A 16 -12.15 -2.22 0.54
C ILE A 16 -13.50 -2.94 0.68
N HIS A 17 -13.72 -3.63 1.81
CA HIS A 17 -14.98 -4.32 2.08
C HIS A 17 -16.17 -3.36 2.07
N CYS A 18 -15.99 -2.15 2.62
CA CYS A 18 -17.01 -1.11 2.62
C CYS A 18 -17.14 -0.36 1.28
N LYS A 19 -16.31 -0.69 0.27
CA LYS A 19 -16.25 -0.03 -1.04
C LYS A 19 -16.11 1.49 -0.94
N LYS A 20 -15.37 1.96 0.05
CA LYS A 20 -15.24 3.40 0.36
C LYS A 20 -14.50 4.16 -0.73
N TYR A 21 -13.56 3.48 -1.40
CA TYR A 21 -12.78 3.99 -2.52
C TYR A 21 -12.74 2.95 -3.64
N GLN A 22 -12.54 3.40 -4.88
CA GLN A 22 -12.42 2.53 -6.05
C GLN A 22 -11.37 3.04 -7.02
N GLY A 23 -10.82 2.14 -7.84
CA GLY A 23 -9.92 2.50 -8.93
C GLY A 23 -8.71 3.31 -8.46
N ILE A 24 -8.40 4.38 -9.19
CA ILE A 24 -7.25 5.25 -8.92
C ILE A 24 -7.38 6.01 -7.59
N ASP A 25 -8.59 6.39 -7.19
CA ASP A 25 -8.84 7.08 -5.91
C ASP A 25 -8.47 6.19 -4.73
N GLY A 26 -8.71 4.89 -4.85
CA GLY A 26 -8.26 3.90 -3.88
C GLY A 26 -6.75 3.80 -3.77
N LEU A 27 -6.04 3.85 -4.91
CA LEU A 27 -4.57 3.88 -4.91
C LEU A 27 -4.06 5.15 -4.21
N TYR A 28 -4.60 6.32 -4.54
CA TYR A 28 -4.22 7.56 -3.86
C TYR A 28 -4.49 7.49 -2.36
N GLN A 29 -5.64 6.95 -1.95
CA GLN A 29 -5.95 6.81 -0.53
C GLN A 29 -4.97 5.88 0.20
N VAL A 30 -4.53 4.78 -0.41
CA VAL A 30 -3.51 3.90 0.19
C VAL A 30 -2.26 4.70 0.53
N PHE A 31 -1.72 5.47 -0.42
CA PHE A 31 -0.53 6.29 -0.19
C PHE A 31 -0.79 7.46 0.76
N LYS A 32 -1.96 8.09 0.66
CA LYS A 32 -2.35 9.18 1.56
C LYS A 32 -2.41 8.70 3.01
N SER A 33 -2.98 7.51 3.25
CA SER A 33 -3.09 6.93 4.59
C SER A 33 -1.73 6.63 5.25
N ILE A 34 -0.67 6.45 4.46
CA ILE A 34 0.71 6.35 4.96
C ILE A 34 1.23 7.72 5.41
N CYS A 35 0.87 8.78 4.68
CA CYS A 35 1.32 10.14 4.96
C CYS A 35 0.54 10.81 6.11
N ASP A 36 -0.76 10.54 6.21
CA ASP A 36 -1.66 11.19 7.18
C ASP A 36 -1.37 10.79 8.64
N ASP A 37 -0.74 9.64 8.88
CA ASP A 37 -0.38 9.20 10.22
C ASP A 37 1.00 9.77 10.62
N ILE A 38 1.05 11.03 11.04
CA ILE A 38 2.30 11.80 11.22
C ILE A 38 3.25 11.21 12.29
N THR A 39 2.76 10.37 13.21
CA THR A 39 3.59 9.72 14.26
C THR A 39 4.05 8.31 13.87
N PRO A 40 3.22 7.46 13.22
CA PRO A 40 3.58 6.13 12.74
C PRO A 40 4.03 6.09 11.28
N GLY A 41 3.52 6.88 10.33
CA GLY A 41 3.79 6.75 8.89
C GLY A 41 5.26 6.86 8.48
N LYS A 42 5.97 7.89 8.97
CA LYS A 42 7.43 8.02 8.81
C LYS A 42 8.19 6.89 9.52
N LYS A 43 7.72 6.45 10.69
CA LYS A 43 8.33 5.34 11.45
C LYS A 43 8.04 3.96 10.85
N ILE A 44 6.87 3.73 10.28
CA ILE A 44 6.43 2.48 9.64
C ILE A 44 7.30 2.25 8.41
N MET A 45 7.49 3.28 7.58
CA MET A 45 8.32 3.15 6.38
C MET A 45 9.81 3.06 6.69
N VAL A 46 10.32 3.86 7.63
CA VAL A 46 11.71 3.73 8.10
C VAL A 46 11.94 2.40 8.80
N SER A 47 10.99 1.90 9.59
CA SER A 47 11.04 0.57 10.20
C SER A 47 10.95 -0.53 9.15
N LEU A 48 10.10 -0.41 8.14
CA LEU A 48 10.01 -1.39 7.05
C LEU A 48 11.30 -1.43 6.23
N VAL A 49 11.87 -0.28 5.87
CA VAL A 49 13.16 -0.20 5.16
C VAL A 49 14.30 -0.73 6.05
N ASN A 50 14.36 -0.35 7.33
CA ASN A 50 15.35 -0.87 8.28
C ASN A 50 15.20 -2.37 8.55
N TYR A 51 13.96 -2.87 8.52
CA TYR A 51 13.66 -4.28 8.69
C TYR A 51 14.14 -5.05 7.47
N TYR A 52 13.71 -4.67 6.27
CA TYR A 52 14.08 -5.34 5.03
C TYR A 52 15.56 -5.18 4.66
N SER A 53 16.25 -4.11 5.07
CA SER A 53 17.69 -3.94 4.84
C SER A 53 18.58 -4.79 5.75
N LYS A 54 18.06 -5.29 6.89
CA LYS A 54 18.82 -6.08 7.88
C LYS A 54 18.58 -7.58 7.79
N LEU A 55 17.73 -8.03 6.88
CA LEU A 55 17.33 -9.43 6.79
C LEU A 55 18.21 -10.17 5.79
N THR A 56 19.07 -11.05 6.31
CA THR A 56 19.74 -12.10 5.53
C THR A 56 18.79 -13.26 5.21
N GLU A 57 17.69 -13.41 5.97
CA GLU A 57 16.64 -14.42 5.78
C GLU A 57 15.24 -13.80 5.95
N LYS A 58 14.22 -14.38 5.32
CA LYS A 58 12.84 -13.91 5.44
C LYS A 58 12.35 -14.11 6.88
N PRO A 59 11.98 -13.05 7.60
CA PRO A 59 11.60 -13.14 9.00
C PRO A 59 10.22 -13.79 9.13
N ALA A 60 9.98 -14.39 10.30
CA ALA A 60 8.70 -14.99 10.61
C ALA A 60 7.56 -13.95 10.48
N PRO A 61 6.44 -14.30 9.84
CA PRO A 61 5.28 -13.42 9.75
C PRO A 61 4.71 -13.19 11.15
N ILE A 62 4.42 -11.93 11.49
CA ILE A 62 3.61 -11.62 12.67
C ILE A 62 2.17 -11.99 12.33
N VAL A 63 1.56 -12.82 13.18
CA VAL A 63 0.16 -13.22 13.06
C VAL A 63 -0.58 -12.63 14.26
N PRO A 64 -1.29 -11.50 14.09
CA PRO A 64 -2.10 -10.94 15.17
C PRO A 64 -3.15 -11.95 15.64
N SER A 65 -3.34 -12.02 16.94
CA SER A 65 -4.40 -12.76 17.60
C SER A 65 -5.78 -12.13 17.33
N PRO A 66 -6.89 -12.87 17.54
CA PRO A 66 -8.24 -12.32 17.43
C PRO A 66 -8.47 -11.09 18.32
N TYR A 67 -7.87 -11.07 19.52
CA TYR A 67 -7.94 -9.93 20.43
C TYR A 67 -7.26 -8.70 19.83
N GLU A 68 -6.10 -8.87 19.19
CA GLU A 68 -5.39 -7.78 18.53
C GLU A 68 -6.16 -7.25 17.32
N TYR A 69 -6.78 -8.11 16.50
CA TYR A 69 -7.65 -7.64 15.42
C TYR A 69 -8.85 -6.84 15.94
N TYR A 70 -9.46 -7.28 17.04
CA TYR A 70 -10.51 -6.52 17.72
C TYR A 70 -10.02 -5.14 18.19
N LEU A 71 -8.80 -5.04 18.72
CA LEU A 71 -8.20 -3.77 19.12
C LEU A 71 -7.80 -2.89 17.94
N PHE A 72 -7.36 -3.49 16.82
CA PHE A 72 -6.97 -2.76 15.63
C PHE A 72 -8.16 -2.06 14.98
N ASN A 73 -9.24 -2.81 14.76
CA ASN A 73 -10.46 -2.30 14.16
C ASN A 73 -11.65 -3.18 14.58
N LYS A 74 -12.36 -2.71 15.61
CA LYS A 74 -13.52 -3.42 16.17
C LYS A 74 -14.62 -3.68 15.13
N GLU A 75 -14.89 -2.71 14.26
CA GLU A 75 -15.95 -2.84 13.24
C GLU A 75 -15.59 -3.88 12.19
N ALA A 76 -14.34 -3.89 11.72
CA ALA A 76 -13.84 -4.91 10.81
C ALA A 76 -13.90 -6.31 11.45
N PHE A 77 -13.53 -6.40 12.73
CA PHE A 77 -13.57 -7.67 13.47
C PHE A 77 -15.00 -8.21 13.59
N GLN A 78 -15.96 -7.34 13.94
CA GLN A 78 -17.37 -7.72 14.05
C GLN A 78 -18.00 -8.13 12.71
N LYS A 79 -17.46 -7.63 11.60
CA LYS A 79 -17.87 -8.03 10.24
C LYS A 79 -17.09 -9.23 9.69
N TYR A 80 -16.23 -9.86 10.51
CA TYR A 80 -15.40 -11.00 10.12
C TYR A 80 -14.54 -10.72 8.88
N ILE A 81 -14.03 -9.48 8.76
CA ILE A 81 -13.18 -9.11 7.63
C ILE A 81 -11.85 -9.84 7.74
N GLU A 82 -11.45 -10.47 6.64
CA GLU A 82 -10.13 -11.07 6.52
C GLU A 82 -9.09 -10.00 6.13
N PRO A 83 -7.91 -9.98 6.77
CA PRO A 83 -6.84 -9.07 6.41
C PRO A 83 -6.27 -9.44 5.03
N LEU A 84 -6.28 -8.48 4.13
CA LEU A 84 -5.63 -8.55 2.84
C LEU A 84 -4.14 -8.22 2.97
N ASN A 85 -3.32 -8.90 2.18
CA ASN A 85 -1.93 -8.49 1.99
C ASN A 85 -1.84 -7.32 0.99
N LEU A 86 -0.69 -6.66 0.95
CA LEU A 86 -0.49 -5.47 0.11
C LEU A 86 -0.71 -5.74 -1.38
N HIS A 87 -0.31 -6.91 -1.88
CA HIS A 87 -0.55 -7.30 -3.26
C HIS A 87 -2.06 -7.37 -3.57
N GLN A 88 -2.85 -7.96 -2.67
CA GLN A 88 -4.31 -8.04 -2.80
C GLN A 88 -4.96 -6.65 -2.76
N VAL A 89 -4.53 -5.77 -1.86
CA VAL A 89 -5.02 -4.38 -1.77
C VAL A 89 -4.80 -3.64 -3.09
N PHE A 90 -3.57 -3.67 -3.62
CA PHE A 90 -3.28 -3.00 -4.89
C PHE A 90 -4.00 -3.64 -6.08
N THR A 91 -4.07 -4.97 -6.12
CA THR A 91 -4.80 -5.69 -7.18
C THR A 91 -6.28 -5.31 -7.20
N TYR A 92 -6.91 -5.18 -6.03
CA TYR A 92 -8.30 -4.74 -5.92
C TYR A 92 -8.50 -3.37 -6.57
N TYR A 93 -7.69 -2.38 -6.19
CA TYR A 93 -7.84 -1.02 -6.74
C TYR A 93 -7.48 -0.94 -8.22
N LEU A 94 -6.43 -1.64 -8.67
CA LEU A 94 -6.10 -1.75 -10.10
C LEU A 94 -7.24 -2.36 -10.91
N SER A 95 -7.96 -3.34 -10.36
CA SER A 95 -9.10 -3.95 -11.03
C SER A 95 -10.31 -3.02 -11.23
N GLY A 96 -10.36 -1.92 -10.48
CA GLY A 96 -11.34 -0.86 -10.68
C GLY A 96 -10.98 0.14 -11.79
N ILE A 97 -9.81 0.02 -12.42
CA ILE A 97 -9.33 0.93 -13.47
C ILE A 97 -9.51 0.25 -14.83
N GLN A 98 -10.51 0.71 -15.59
CA GLN A 98 -10.92 0.08 -16.86
C GLN A 98 -9.81 -0.04 -17.91
N SER A 99 -8.83 0.88 -17.91
CA SER A 99 -7.72 0.89 -18.88
C SER A 99 -6.61 -0.13 -18.57
N ILE A 100 -6.68 -0.84 -17.44
CA ILE A 100 -5.65 -1.79 -17.01
C ILE A 100 -6.16 -3.21 -17.19
N HIS A 101 -5.47 -3.97 -18.04
CA HIS A 101 -5.79 -5.38 -18.25
C HIS A 101 -5.25 -6.24 -17.08
N PRO A 102 -5.95 -7.31 -16.66
CA PRO A 102 -5.50 -8.17 -15.56
C PRO A 102 -4.08 -8.75 -15.70
N SER A 103 -3.58 -8.94 -16.92
CA SER A 103 -2.19 -9.37 -17.17
C SER A 103 -1.15 -8.36 -16.69
N GLN A 104 -1.52 -7.09 -16.53
CA GLN A 104 -0.63 -6.00 -16.08
C GLN A 104 -0.61 -5.84 -14.56
N TYR A 105 -1.48 -6.53 -13.82
CA TYR A 105 -1.61 -6.31 -12.37
C TYR A 105 -0.32 -6.59 -11.63
N ASN A 106 0.33 -7.72 -11.88
CA ASN A 106 1.54 -8.09 -11.14
C ASN A 106 2.67 -7.06 -11.35
N GLU A 107 2.91 -6.65 -12.60
CA GLU A 107 3.92 -5.63 -12.92
C GLU A 107 3.62 -4.31 -12.20
N LYS A 108 2.38 -3.83 -12.28
CA LYS A 108 1.97 -2.57 -11.64
C LYS A 108 2.00 -2.66 -10.13
N VAL A 109 1.63 -3.79 -9.54
CA VAL A 109 1.76 -4.03 -8.10
C VAL A 109 3.23 -3.93 -7.69
N CYS A 110 4.15 -4.54 -8.44
CA CYS A 110 5.58 -4.40 -8.18
C CYS A 110 6.05 -2.93 -8.26
N GLN A 111 5.59 -2.17 -9.27
CA GLN A 111 5.90 -0.75 -9.40
C GLN A 111 5.32 0.09 -8.24
N LEU A 112 4.09 -0.18 -7.81
CA LEU A 112 3.45 0.49 -6.67
C LEU A 112 4.17 0.19 -5.35
N ILE A 113 4.62 -1.06 -5.16
CA ILE A 113 5.43 -1.45 -4.01
C ILE A 113 6.79 -0.74 -4.07
N ALA A 114 7.45 -0.70 -5.23
CA ALA A 114 8.71 0.01 -5.40
C ALA A 114 8.56 1.51 -5.10
N LEU A 115 7.47 2.13 -5.57
CA LEU A 115 7.13 3.51 -5.25
C LEU A 115 6.95 3.70 -3.74
N MET A 116 6.21 2.80 -3.09
CA MET A 116 5.95 2.79 -1.65
C MET A 116 7.24 2.87 -0.82
N TYR A 117 8.28 2.13 -1.21
CA TYR A 117 9.59 2.12 -0.54
C TYR A 117 10.55 3.22 -1.02
N GLY A 118 10.49 3.59 -2.30
CA GLY A 118 11.42 4.55 -2.92
C GLY A 118 11.19 5.98 -2.44
N VAL A 119 9.93 6.40 -2.32
CA VAL A 119 9.59 7.78 -1.94
C VAL A 119 10.15 8.16 -0.56
N PRO A 120 9.97 7.37 0.52
CA PRO A 120 10.53 7.72 1.84
C PRO A 120 12.06 7.86 1.83
N ILE A 121 12.76 7.00 1.09
CA ILE A 121 14.21 7.06 0.93
C ILE A 121 14.61 8.35 0.22
N GLN A 122 13.94 8.65 -0.91
CA GLN A 122 14.18 9.85 -1.68
C GLN A 122 13.95 11.12 -0.84
N THR A 123 12.80 11.21 -0.15
CA THR A 123 12.50 12.37 0.68
C THR A 123 13.46 12.52 1.84
N HIS A 124 13.95 11.42 2.40
CA HIS A 124 14.97 11.46 3.46
C HIS A 124 16.31 12.00 2.94
N ILE A 125 16.78 11.52 1.78
CA ILE A 125 18.02 12.00 1.15
C ILE A 125 17.93 13.49 0.78
N MET A 126 16.76 13.93 0.33
CA MET A 126 16.53 15.31 -0.13
C MET A 126 16.08 16.26 1.00
N GLU A 127 16.00 15.78 2.24
CA GLU A 127 15.53 16.56 3.41
C GLU A 127 14.15 17.22 3.19
N LEU A 128 13.22 16.47 2.59
CA LEU A 128 11.86 16.94 2.29
C LEU A 128 10.87 16.52 3.38
N ASP A 129 9.95 17.43 3.70
CA ASP A 129 8.98 17.21 4.78
C ASP A 129 7.73 16.44 4.35
N ASP A 130 7.32 16.60 3.08
CA ASP A 130 6.11 16.02 2.50
C ASP A 130 6.42 14.97 1.42
N MET A 131 5.88 13.76 1.61
CA MET A 131 6.05 12.62 0.71
C MET A 131 4.89 12.48 -0.29
N TYR A 132 3.71 13.00 0.04
CA TYR A 132 2.49 12.68 -0.70
C TYR A 132 2.52 13.14 -2.18
N PRO A 133 3.06 14.33 -2.53
CA PRO A 133 3.17 14.75 -3.93
C PRO A 133 3.94 13.77 -4.81
N PHE A 134 4.98 13.12 -4.25
CA PHE A 134 5.77 12.11 -4.96
C PHE A 134 5.00 10.82 -5.19
N TYR A 135 4.21 10.40 -4.21
CA TYR A 135 3.29 9.27 -4.38
C TYR A 135 2.24 9.56 -5.44
N GLU A 136 1.62 10.75 -5.40
CA GLU A 136 0.62 11.13 -6.38
C GLU A 136 1.18 11.11 -7.81
N MET A 137 2.37 11.70 -8.00
CA MET A 137 3.07 11.70 -9.28
C MET A 137 3.44 10.29 -9.74
N GLY A 138 3.99 9.46 -8.85
CA GLY A 138 4.36 8.09 -9.16
C GLY A 138 3.18 7.21 -9.56
N VAL A 139 2.05 7.32 -8.84
CA VAL A 139 0.81 6.62 -9.20
C VAL A 139 0.34 7.08 -10.59
N LYS A 140 0.28 8.39 -10.86
CA LYS A 140 -0.10 8.91 -12.19
C LYS A 140 0.77 8.29 -13.29
N SER A 141 2.09 8.27 -13.09
CA SER A 141 3.03 7.67 -14.04
C SER A 141 2.74 6.18 -14.26
N ILE A 142 2.67 5.37 -13.21
CA ILE A 142 2.46 3.91 -13.28
C ILE A 142 1.16 3.57 -14.02
N ILE A 143 0.10 4.34 -13.79
CA ILE A 143 -1.19 4.11 -14.45
C ILE A 143 -1.15 4.56 -15.92
N SER A 144 -0.51 5.69 -16.23
CA SER A 144 -0.42 6.24 -17.59
C SER A 144 0.40 5.37 -18.58
N THR A 145 1.41 4.63 -18.11
CA THR A 145 2.26 3.78 -18.97
C THR A 145 1.47 2.66 -19.68
N SER A 146 0.24 2.37 -19.26
CA SER A 146 -0.65 1.43 -19.97
C SER A 146 -1.12 1.90 -21.35
N ILE A 147 -1.04 3.19 -21.65
CA ILE A 147 -1.57 3.75 -22.90
C ILE A 147 -0.59 3.57 -24.06
N ASN A 148 0.73 3.55 -23.82
CA ASN A 148 1.73 3.62 -24.88
C ASN A 148 2.26 2.26 -25.38
N ASN A 149 1.92 1.14 -24.73
CA ASN A 149 2.43 -0.18 -25.13
C ASN A 149 1.57 -0.90 -26.20
N ASN A 150 0.49 -0.28 -26.68
CA ASN A 150 -0.38 -0.85 -27.72
C ASN A 150 -0.14 -0.26 -29.13
N ASP A 151 0.80 0.67 -29.31
CA ASP A 151 1.06 1.32 -30.61
C ASP A 151 2.22 0.69 -31.41
N HIS A 152 2.72 -0.48 -30.99
CA HIS A 152 3.90 -1.13 -31.58
C HIS A 152 3.72 -2.62 -31.90
N LEU A 153 2.52 -3.06 -32.29
CA LEU A 153 2.29 -4.39 -32.87
C LEU A 153 1.36 -4.32 -34.09
#